data_AF-A0A533UYH6-F1
#
_entry.id   AF-A0A533UYH6-F1
#
_cell.length_a   1.000
_cell.length_b   1.000
_cell.length_c   1.000
_cell.angle_alpha   90.00
_cell.angle_beta   90.00
_cell.angle_gamma   90.00
#
_symmetry.space_group_name_H-M   'P 1'
#
loop_
_entity.id
_entity.type
_entity.pdbx_description
1 polymer ?
#
loop_
_entity_poly.entity_id
_entity_poly.type
_entity_poly.pdbx_seq_one_letter_code
_entity_poly.pdbx_strand_id
1 'polypeptide(L)'
;MDNDTVYLNEYVVEALRVPEDYIETEKLAQVREIERRTLLYRPKQEEYNIKDKTIILVDDGAATGATLVVSARWIRKRKPKKIIIAIPVAPNETVELLKNEVDEVVTILIPPTSNFTSVAQFYDNFEEITDDKVVKIMNAMYQK
;
A
#
# COMPACT_ATOMS: atom_id res chain seq x y z
N MET A 1 4.29 1.21 -10.94
CA MET A 1 4.11 -0.24 -10.64
C MET A 1 3.99 -0.97 -11.96
N ASP A 2 4.24 -2.29 -12.01
CA ASP A 2 3.79 -3.08 -13.16
C ASP A 2 2.30 -3.37 -12.92
N ASN A 3 1.50 -3.39 -13.98
CA ASN A 3 0.03 -3.41 -13.88
C ASN A 3 -0.53 -4.82 -13.56
N ASP A 4 0.34 -5.79 -13.28
CA ASP A 4 0.00 -7.22 -13.17
C ASP A 4 -0.02 -7.74 -11.73
N THR A 5 0.15 -6.86 -10.73
CA THR A 5 0.07 -7.26 -9.32
C THR A 5 -1.28 -6.83 -8.76
N VAL A 6 -2.17 -7.81 -8.55
CA VAL A 6 -3.52 -7.61 -8.04
C VAL A 6 -3.67 -8.30 -6.69
N TYR A 7 -4.47 -7.70 -5.81
CA TYR A 7 -4.92 -8.31 -4.57
C TYR A 7 -6.43 -8.16 -4.47
N LEU A 8 -7.12 -9.29 -4.34
CA LEU A 8 -8.56 -9.35 -4.10
C LEU A 8 -8.79 -9.94 -2.71
N ASN A 9 -9.81 -9.41 -2.02
CA ASN A 9 -10.33 -10.07 -0.84
C ASN A 9 -11.33 -11.14 -1.28
N GLU A 10 -10.84 -12.37 -1.43
CA GLU A 10 -11.64 -13.50 -1.94
C GLU A 10 -12.91 -13.73 -1.12
N TYR A 11 -12.84 -13.57 0.20
CA TYR A 11 -14.02 -13.69 1.06
C TYR A 11 -15.10 -12.68 0.68
N VAL A 12 -14.74 -11.42 0.43
CA VAL A 12 -15.69 -10.37 0.02
C VAL A 12 -16.23 -10.64 -1.38
N VAL A 13 -15.36 -11.05 -2.31
CA VAL A 13 -15.74 -11.40 -3.68
C VAL A 13 -16.78 -12.53 -3.66
N GLU A 14 -16.53 -13.60 -2.92
CA GLU A 14 -17.44 -14.74 -2.77
C GLU A 14 -18.73 -14.37 -2.03
N ALA A 15 -18.63 -13.69 -0.89
CA ALA A 15 -19.78 -13.36 -0.03
C ALA A 15 -20.78 -12.44 -0.75
N LEU A 16 -20.28 -11.50 -1.55
CA LEU A 16 -21.11 -10.57 -2.31
C LEU A 16 -21.43 -11.06 -3.73
N ARG A 17 -20.87 -12.21 -4.14
CA ARG A 17 -20.96 -12.75 -5.51
C ARG A 17 -20.60 -11.68 -6.55
N VAL A 18 -19.46 -11.04 -6.33
CA VAL A 18 -18.99 -9.95 -7.19
C VAL A 18 -18.76 -10.51 -8.60
N PRO A 19 -19.38 -9.92 -9.63
CA PRO A 19 -19.22 -10.38 -11.00
C PRO A 19 -17.79 -10.20 -11.52
N GLU A 20 -17.29 -11.16 -12.30
CA GLU A 20 -15.92 -11.12 -12.86
C GLU A 20 -15.72 -9.92 -13.81
N ASP A 21 -16.74 -9.56 -14.59
CA ASP A 21 -16.71 -8.40 -15.48
C ASP A 21 -16.62 -7.06 -14.71
N TYR A 22 -17.20 -7.00 -13.51
CA TYR A 22 -17.01 -5.88 -12.60
C TYR A 22 -15.55 -5.79 -12.12
N ILE A 23 -14.95 -6.91 -11.72
CA ILE A 23 -13.56 -6.96 -11.25
C ILE A 23 -12.60 -6.51 -12.36
N GLU A 24 -12.79 -7.00 -13.59
CA GLU A 24 -11.96 -6.61 -14.73
C GLU A 24 -12.14 -5.12 -15.09
N THR A 25 -13.37 -4.60 -15.03
CA THR A 25 -13.65 -3.18 -15.24
C THR A 25 -12.94 -2.31 -14.19
N GLU A 26 -13.01 -2.70 -12.92
CA GLU A 26 -12.38 -1.97 -11.82
C GLU A 26 -10.86 -2.02 -11.92
N LYS A 27 -10.29 -3.18 -12.26
CA LYS A 27 -8.84 -3.32 -12.51
C LYS A 27 -8.35 -2.34 -13.57
N LEU A 28 -9.06 -2.19 -14.69
CA LEU A 28 -8.72 -1.23 -15.74
C LEU A 28 -8.85 0.23 -15.27
N ALA A 29 -9.79 0.53 -14.38
CA ALA A 29 -9.88 1.85 -13.77
C ALA A 29 -8.68 2.13 -12.86
N GLN A 30 -8.30 1.18 -12.01
CA GLN A 30 -7.15 1.31 -11.10
C GLN A 30 -5.82 1.41 -11.84
N VAL A 31 -5.64 0.67 -12.93
CA VAL A 31 -4.45 0.79 -13.80
C VAL A 31 -4.31 2.21 -14.35
N ARG A 32 -5.39 2.81 -14.86
CA ARG A 32 -5.37 4.19 -15.37
C ARG A 32 -5.03 5.19 -14.28
N GLU A 33 -5.51 4.99 -13.05
CA GLU A 33 -5.19 5.87 -11.93
C GLU A 33 -3.73 5.72 -11.46
N ILE A 34 -3.19 4.49 -11.46
CA ILE A 34 -1.77 4.23 -11.18
C ILE A 34 -0.89 4.97 -12.21
N GLU A 35 -1.24 4.90 -13.50
CA GLU A 35 -0.51 5.59 -14.56
C GLU A 35 -0.56 7.11 -14.40
N ARG A 36 -1.76 7.67 -14.16
CA ARG A 36 -1.94 9.11 -13.91
C ARG A 36 -1.09 9.58 -12.72
N ARG A 37 -1.17 8.90 -11.58
CA ARG A 37 -0.41 9.25 -10.36
C ARG A 37 1.09 9.04 -10.53
N THR A 38 1.51 8.01 -11.25
CA THR A 38 2.94 7.77 -11.52
C THR A 38 3.54 8.93 -12.32
N LEU A 39 2.85 9.41 -13.35
CA LEU A 39 3.30 10.56 -14.15
C LEU A 39 3.32 11.86 -13.33
N LEU A 40 2.32 12.05 -12.46
CA LEU A 40 2.19 13.24 -11.63
C LEU A 40 3.28 13.31 -10.53
N TYR A 41 3.49 12.21 -9.81
CA TYR A 41 4.40 12.18 -8.66
C TYR A 41 5.85 11.94 -9.03
N ARG A 42 6.09 11.29 -10.18
CA ARG A 42 7.43 10.92 -10.63
C ARG A 42 7.59 11.13 -12.15
N PRO A 43 7.67 12.39 -12.61
CA PRO A 43 7.78 12.70 -14.04
C PRO A 43 9.08 12.18 -14.67
N LYS A 44 10.18 12.16 -13.89
CA LYS A 44 11.42 11.48 -14.27
C LYS A 44 11.26 10.00 -13.92
N GLN A 45 10.69 9.22 -14.84
CA GLN A 45 10.40 7.78 -14.72
C GLN A 45 11.67 6.92 -14.69
N GLU A 46 12.59 7.20 -13.76
CA GLU A 46 13.74 6.35 -13.53
C GLU A 46 13.28 4.99 -12.95
N GLU A 47 14.05 3.93 -13.15
CA GLU A 47 13.72 2.66 -12.50
C GLU A 47 13.91 2.76 -10.99
N TYR A 48 13.16 1.94 -10.24
CA TYR A 48 13.41 1.80 -8.80
C TYR A 48 14.60 0.86 -8.56
N ASN A 49 15.63 1.34 -7.88
CA ASN A 49 16.76 0.51 -7.46
C ASN A 49 16.38 -0.39 -6.27
N ILE A 50 15.69 -1.49 -6.53
CA ILE A 50 15.15 -2.41 -5.51
C ILE A 50 16.02 -3.65 -5.29
N LYS A 51 16.67 -4.15 -6.34
CA LYS A 51 17.40 -5.42 -6.29
C LYS A 51 18.50 -5.40 -5.22
N ASP A 52 18.57 -6.46 -4.41
CA ASP A 52 19.55 -6.63 -3.32
C ASP A 52 19.52 -5.52 -2.25
N LYS A 53 18.48 -4.68 -2.21
CA LYS A 53 18.27 -3.64 -1.20
C LYS A 53 17.29 -4.08 -0.11
N THR A 54 17.42 -3.49 1.07
CA THR A 54 16.37 -3.53 2.10
C THR A 54 15.37 -2.43 1.79
N ILE A 55 14.10 -2.79 1.61
CA ILE A 55 13.02 -1.87 1.30
C ILE A 55 12.11 -1.75 2.52
N ILE A 56 11.79 -0.52 2.89
CA ILE A 56 10.85 -0.22 3.98
C ILE A 56 9.59 0.37 3.34
N LEU A 57 8.49 -0.33 3.49
CA LEU A 57 7.14 0.14 3.16
C LEU A 57 6.57 0.87 4.37
N VAL A 58 6.11 2.10 4.16
CA VAL A 58 5.54 2.96 5.21
C VAL A 58 4.16 3.41 4.76
N ASP A 59 3.25 3.51 5.71
CA ASP A 59 1.90 4.09 5.56
C ASP A 59 1.47 4.72 6.90
N ASP A 60 0.37 5.48 6.92
CA ASP A 60 -0.19 6.04 8.14
C ASP A 60 -0.85 4.99 9.06
N GLY A 61 -1.24 3.86 8.49
CA GLY A 61 -1.75 2.71 9.20
C GLY A 61 -2.27 1.68 8.21
N ALA A 62 -2.80 0.58 8.72
CA ALA A 62 -3.41 -0.43 7.86
C ALA A 62 -4.71 -0.92 8.48
N ALA A 63 -5.83 -0.58 7.83
CA ALA A 63 -7.14 -1.10 8.23
C ALA A 63 -7.37 -2.54 7.75
N THR A 64 -7.17 -2.79 6.45
CA THR A 64 -7.29 -4.13 5.85
C THR A 64 -5.94 -4.71 5.42
N GLY A 65 -4.93 -3.84 5.23
CA GLY A 65 -3.60 -4.21 4.74
C GLY A 65 -3.50 -4.39 3.22
N ALA A 66 -4.60 -4.33 2.47
CA ALA A 66 -4.63 -4.63 1.03
C ALA A 66 -3.55 -3.88 0.21
N THR A 67 -3.40 -2.57 0.44
CA THR A 67 -2.41 -1.73 -0.23
C THR A 67 -0.97 -2.18 0.06
N LEU A 68 -0.69 -2.56 1.32
CA LEU A 68 0.64 -3.03 1.72
C LEU A 68 0.92 -4.42 1.19
N VAL A 69 -0.07 -5.31 1.16
CA VAL A 69 0.04 -6.66 0.56
C VAL A 69 0.41 -6.56 -0.92
N VAL A 70 -0.36 -5.80 -1.71
CA VAL A 70 -0.10 -5.66 -3.15
C VAL A 70 1.26 -5.00 -3.42
N SER A 71 1.64 -4.02 -2.59
CA SER A 71 2.94 -3.36 -2.66
C SER A 71 4.10 -4.30 -2.33
N ALA A 72 3.97 -5.09 -1.27
CA ALA A 72 4.98 -6.07 -0.88
C ALA A 72 5.20 -7.13 -1.97
N ARG A 73 4.12 -7.66 -2.55
CA ARG A 73 4.20 -8.61 -3.67
C ARG A 73 4.87 -8.01 -4.90
N TRP A 74 4.53 -6.75 -5.23
CA TRP A 74 5.16 -6.01 -6.33
C TRP A 74 6.67 -5.81 -6.11
N ILE A 75 7.08 -5.47 -4.88
CA ILE A 75 8.49 -5.34 -4.51
C ILE A 75 9.19 -6.70 -4.58
N ARG A 76 8.58 -7.78 -4.07
CA ARG A 76 9.17 -9.12 -4.02
C ARG A 76 9.56 -9.63 -5.41
N LYS A 77 8.74 -9.36 -6.45
CA LYS A 77 9.06 -9.69 -7.86
C LYS A 77 10.39 -9.08 -8.35
N ARG A 78 10.88 -8.01 -7.70
CA ARG A 78 12.14 -7.30 -8.04
C ARG A 78 13.36 -7.77 -7.24
N LYS A 79 13.22 -8.87 -6.47
CA LYS A 79 14.31 -9.53 -5.75
C LYS A 79 15.05 -8.58 -4.77
N PRO A 80 14.34 -7.96 -3.81
CA PRO A 80 14.97 -7.22 -2.74
C PRO A 80 15.75 -8.18 -1.83
N LYS A 81 16.66 -7.63 -1.02
CA LYS A 81 17.32 -8.37 0.06
C LYS A 81 16.37 -8.63 1.23
N LYS A 82 15.53 -7.65 1.56
CA LYS A 82 14.58 -7.69 2.68
C LYS A 82 13.45 -6.69 2.43
N ILE A 83 12.22 -7.02 2.83
CA ILE A 83 11.06 -6.13 2.87
C ILE A 83 10.62 -5.97 4.32
N ILE A 84 10.49 -4.73 4.77
CA ILE A 84 9.99 -4.36 6.09
C ILE A 84 8.74 -3.51 5.89
N ILE A 85 7.68 -3.80 6.63
CA ILE A 85 6.56 -2.86 6.77
C ILE A 85 6.74 -2.12 8.10
N ALA A 86 6.65 -0.79 8.07
CA ALA A 86 6.71 0.05 9.25
C ALA A 86 5.51 1.01 9.24
N ILE A 87 4.53 0.75 10.10
CA ILE A 87 3.28 1.51 10.17
C ILE A 87 2.92 1.87 11.62
N PRO A 88 2.31 3.03 11.89
CA PRO A 88 1.93 3.41 13.25
C PRO A 88 0.89 2.47 13.89
N VAL A 89 -0.17 2.11 13.16
CA VAL A 89 -1.30 1.36 13.72
C VAL A 89 -1.93 0.38 12.73
N ALA A 90 -2.27 -0.82 13.20
CA ALA A 90 -3.08 -1.80 12.48
C ALA A 90 -3.72 -2.80 13.45
N PRO A 91 -4.95 -3.30 13.21
CA PRO A 91 -5.54 -4.31 14.06
C PRO A 91 -4.76 -5.64 13.96
N ASN A 92 -4.88 -6.48 14.98
CA ASN A 92 -4.10 -7.71 15.09
C ASN A 92 -4.18 -8.61 13.85
N GLU A 93 -5.38 -8.80 13.31
CA GLU A 93 -5.60 -9.63 12.10
C GLU A 93 -4.85 -9.10 10.87
N THR A 94 -4.79 -7.77 10.71
CA THR A 94 -4.02 -7.15 9.63
C THR A 94 -2.52 -7.32 9.84
N VAL A 95 -2.03 -7.21 11.09
CA VAL A 95 -0.61 -7.45 11.38
C VAL A 95 -0.22 -8.89 11.04
N GLU A 96 -1.04 -9.88 11.42
CA GLU A 96 -0.80 -11.28 11.08
C GLU A 96 -0.86 -11.54 9.58
N LEU A 97 -1.80 -10.92 8.87
CA LEU A 97 -1.82 -10.95 7.40
C LEU A 97 -0.52 -10.43 6.80
N LEU A 98 -0.05 -9.25 7.25
CA LEU A 98 1.14 -8.60 6.70
C LEU A 98 2.42 -9.39 7.00
N LYS A 99 2.53 -10.05 8.16
CA LYS A 99 3.65 -10.93 8.49
C LYS A 99 3.85 -12.08 7.47
N ASN A 100 2.80 -12.49 6.76
CA ASN A 100 2.90 -13.51 5.72
C ASN A 100 3.46 -12.98 4.40
N GLU A 101 3.55 -11.66 4.22
CA GLU A 101 3.96 -11.03 2.95
C GLU A 101 5.38 -10.46 2.97
N VAL A 102 5.90 -10.13 4.17
CA VAL A 102 7.19 -9.44 4.35
C VAL A 102 8.10 -10.12 5.38
N ASP A 103 9.36 -9.71 5.41
CA ASP A 103 10.36 -10.30 6.30
C ASP A 103 10.22 -9.76 7.74
N GLU A 104 9.64 -8.57 7.92
CA GLU A 104 9.40 -7.96 9.23
C GLU A 104 8.25 -6.95 9.17
N VAL A 105 7.44 -6.92 10.23
CA VAL A 105 6.38 -5.91 10.44
C VAL A 105 6.67 -5.18 11.74
N VAL A 106 6.87 -3.86 11.66
CA VAL A 106 7.11 -2.95 12.78
C VAL A 106 5.86 -2.09 12.95
N THR A 107 5.25 -2.16 14.13
CA THR A 107 4.03 -1.41 14.47
C THR A 107 4.18 -0.75 15.84
N ILE A 108 3.59 0.44 16.02
CA ILE A 108 3.60 1.13 17.33
C ILE A 108 2.43 0.63 18.18
N LEU A 109 1.23 0.55 17.58
CA LEU A 109 0.01 0.14 18.27
C LEU A 109 -0.70 -0.99 17.52
N ILE A 110 -1.07 -2.03 18.26
CA ILE A 110 -1.87 -3.16 17.77
C ILE A 110 -3.16 -3.24 18.60
N PRO A 111 -4.20 -2.47 18.27
CA PRO A 111 -5.47 -2.54 18.97
C PRO A 111 -6.18 -3.87 18.69
N PRO A 112 -7.01 -4.38 19.63
CA PRO A 112 -7.95 -5.46 19.33
C PRO A 112 -8.86 -5.08 18.17
N THR A 113 -9.21 -6.03 17.30
CA THR A 113 -10.09 -5.78 16.13
C THR A 113 -11.42 -5.15 16.55
N SER A 114 -11.97 -5.54 17.71
CA SER A 114 -13.20 -4.98 18.27
C SER A 114 -13.15 -3.47 18.54
N ASN A 115 -11.94 -2.92 18.69
CA ASN A 115 -11.70 -1.51 19.03
C ASN A 115 -11.08 -0.74 17.85
N PHE A 116 -11.02 -1.35 16.66
CA PHE A 116 -10.51 -0.73 15.46
C PHE A 116 -11.66 -0.40 14.51
N THR A 117 -11.93 0.89 14.27
CA THR A 117 -12.93 1.32 13.27
C THR A 117 -12.27 1.89 12.02
N SER A 118 -11.22 2.70 12.19
CA SER A 118 -10.46 3.27 11.08
C SER A 118 -9.05 3.64 11.53
N VAL A 119 -8.14 3.93 10.61
CA VAL A 119 -6.81 4.50 10.94
C VAL A 119 -6.97 5.90 11.55
N ALA A 120 -7.89 6.70 11.00
CA ALA A 120 -8.13 8.09 11.41
C ALA A 120 -8.41 8.27 12.91
N GLN A 121 -9.03 7.28 13.57
CA GLN A 121 -9.37 7.38 15.01
C GLN A 121 -8.14 7.49 15.93
N PHE A 122 -6.94 7.17 15.42
CA PHE A 122 -5.68 7.23 16.16
C PHE A 122 -4.89 8.52 15.93
N TYR A 123 -5.46 9.48 15.19
CA TYR A 123 -4.83 10.74 14.85
C TYR A 123 -5.69 11.91 15.31
N ASP A 124 -5.10 12.84 16.06
CA ASP A 124 -5.76 14.10 16.43
C ASP A 124 -6.09 14.96 15.19
N ASN A 125 -5.23 14.88 14.15
CA ASN A 125 -5.46 15.48 12.85
C ASN A 125 -5.22 14.43 11.75
N PHE A 126 -6.27 14.17 10.97
CA PHE A 126 -6.27 13.26 9.84
C PHE A 126 -6.77 13.95 8.56
N GLU A 127 -6.24 15.13 8.29
CA GLU A 127 -6.52 15.91 7.08
C GLU A 127 -6.11 15.17 5.80
N GLU A 128 -6.92 15.35 4.76
CA GLU A 128 -6.64 14.80 3.43
C GLU A 128 -5.34 15.38 2.83
N ILE A 129 -4.53 14.50 2.26
CA ILE A 129 -3.30 14.85 1.54
C ILE A 129 -3.60 14.89 0.04
N THR A 130 -3.59 16.09 -0.53
CA THR A 130 -3.84 16.31 -1.96
C THR A 130 -2.63 15.94 -2.82
N ASP A 131 -2.87 15.63 -4.10
CA ASP A 131 -1.83 15.40 -5.11
C ASP A 131 -0.77 16.53 -5.12
N ASP A 132 -1.20 17.79 -4.99
CA ASP A 132 -0.31 18.96 -4.93
C ASP A 132 0.64 18.94 -3.72
N LYS A 133 0.16 18.50 -2.55
CA LYS A 133 1.00 18.35 -1.36
C LYS A 133 2.04 17.25 -1.60
N VAL A 134 1.65 16.12 -2.20
CA VAL A 134 2.57 15.03 -2.55
C VAL A 134 3.65 15.50 -3.52
N VAL A 135 3.26 16.18 -4.61
CA VAL A 135 4.20 16.70 -5.62
C VAL A 135 5.20 17.67 -5.00
N LYS A 136 4.76 18.57 -4.11
CA LYS A 136 5.66 19.49 -3.40
C LYS A 136 6.71 18.74 -2.57
N ILE A 137 6.31 17.70 -1.84
CA ILE A 137 7.22 16.86 -1.04
C ILE A 137 8.21 16.11 -1.93
N MET A 138 7.72 15.47 -3.00
CA MET A 138 8.56 14.71 -3.94
C MET A 138 9.60 15.60 -4.62
N ASN A 139 9.22 16.78 -5.08
CA ASN A 139 10.13 17.73 -5.71
C ASN A 139 11.23 18.22 -4.75
N ALA A 140 10.91 18.42 -3.46
CA ALA A 140 11.91 18.78 -2.46
C ALA A 140 12.95 17.68 -2.23
N MET A 141 12.60 16.41 -2.42
CA MET A 141 13.54 15.28 -2.32
C MET A 141 14.46 15.14 -3.53
N TYR A 142 14.00 15.47 -4.74
CA TYR A 142 14.79 15.37 -5.98
C TYR A 142 15.77 16.52 -6.22
N GLN A 143 15.76 17.57 -5.39
CA GLN A 143 16.65 18.73 -5.50
C GLN A 143 17.94 18.62 -4.67
N LYS A 144 18.19 17.46 -4.04
CA LYS A 144 19.45 17.11 -3.37
C LYS A 144 20.29 16.18 -4.24
#